data_AF-A0A3E0DZK1-F1
#
_entry.id   AF-A0A3E0DZK1-F1
#
_cell.length_a   1.000
_cell.length_b   1.000
_cell.length_c   1.000
_cell.angle_alpha   90.00
_cell.angle_beta   90.00
_cell.angle_gamma   90.00
#
_symmetry.space_group_name_H-M   'P 1'
#
loop_
_entity.id
_entity.type
_entity.pdbx_description
1 polymer ?
#
loop_
_entity_poly.entity_id
_entity_poly.type
_entity_poly.pdbx_seq_one_letter_code
_entity_poly.pdbx_strand_id
1 'polypeptide(L)'
;MENAKKRAWNNSLIISSIYVGIGTLAVLCSYPPYYNDFILVIQLLTFPVIIFSFGIMIAGKYYLAVILIQIIIFLIFWYICYQLMIKRYLKKV
;
A
#
# COMPACT_ATOMS: atom_id res chain seq x y z
N MET A 1 -19.22 -1.70 -21.03
CA MET A 1 -18.81 -2.28 -19.72
C MET A 1 -17.32 -2.66 -19.69
N GLU A 2 -16.76 -3.24 -20.75
CA GLU A 2 -15.35 -3.64 -20.82
C GLU A 2 -14.37 -2.48 -20.61
N ASN A 3 -14.62 -1.32 -21.23
CA ASN A 3 -13.83 -0.11 -21.04
C ASN A 3 -13.82 0.42 -19.60
N ALA A 4 -14.91 0.21 -18.85
CA ALA A 4 -15.01 0.61 -17.44
C ALA A 4 -14.20 -0.34 -16.54
N LYS A 5 -14.27 -1.65 -16.80
CA LYS A 5 -13.44 -2.67 -16.12
C LYS A 5 -11.95 -2.40 -16.33
N LYS A 6 -11.52 -2.16 -17.56
CA LYS A 6 -10.12 -1.85 -17.89
C LYS A 6 -9.63 -0.56 -17.21
N ARG A 7 -10.43 0.50 -17.19
CA ARG A 7 -10.11 1.73 -16.45
C ARG A 7 -10.03 1.52 -14.94
N ALA A 8 -10.98 0.78 -14.36
CA ALA A 8 -10.95 0.43 -12.93
C ALA A 8 -9.69 -0.33 -12.57
N TRP A 9 -9.33 -1.32 -13.39
CA TRP A 9 -8.13 -2.13 -13.20
C TRP A 9 -6.85 -1.29 -13.22
N ASN A 10 -6.63 -0.52 -14.29
CA ASN A 10 -5.42 0.28 -14.43
C ASN A 10 -5.31 1.34 -13.33
N ASN A 11 -6.38 2.07 -13.03
CA ASN A 11 -6.35 3.13 -12.02
C ASN A 11 -6.19 2.56 -10.61
N SER A 12 -6.85 1.43 -10.30
CA SER A 12 -6.70 0.78 -9.00
C SER A 12 -5.28 0.25 -8.79
N LEU A 13 -4.66 -0.34 -9.82
CA LEU A 13 -3.27 -0.77 -9.77
C LEU A 13 -2.31 0.39 -9.50
N ILE A 14 -2.47 1.52 -10.20
CA ILE A 14 -1.60 2.69 -10.02
C ILE A 14 -1.74 3.24 -8.59
N ILE A 15 -2.98 3.45 -8.13
CA ILE A 15 -3.24 4.01 -6.80
C ILE A 15 -2.74 3.07 -5.70
N SER A 16 -3.01 1.77 -5.81
CA SER A 16 -2.54 0.80 -4.82
C SER A 16 -1.02 0.69 -4.81
N SER A 17 -0.38 0.72 -5.97
CA SER A 17 1.09 0.63 -6.07
C SER A 17 1.77 1.84 -5.45
N ILE A 18 1.25 3.04 -5.71
CA ILE A 18 1.78 4.27 -5.12
C ILE A 18 1.56 4.26 -3.60
N TYR A 19 0.33 4.01 -3.15
CA TYR A 19 0.00 4.09 -1.72
C TYR A 19 0.73 3.03 -0.89
N VAL A 20 0.71 1.76 -1.33
CA VAL A 20 1.38 0.66 -0.62
C VAL A 20 2.89 0.72 -0.79
N GLY A 21 3.38 1.13 -1.96
CA GLY A 21 4.80 1.33 -2.22
C GLY A 21 5.41 2.41 -1.32
N ILE A 22 4.74 3.56 -1.17
CA ILE A 22 5.15 4.63 -0.26
C ILE A 22 5.21 4.11 1.19
N GLY A 23 4.17 3.39 1.65
CA GLY A 23 4.17 2.79 2.99
C GLY A 23 5.28 1.76 3.18
N THR A 24 5.53 0.92 2.18
CA THR A 24 6.62 -0.07 2.20
C THR A 24 7.97 0.61 2.33
N LEU A 25 8.27 1.62 1.51
CA LEU A 25 9.51 2.38 1.60
C LEU A 25 9.67 3.02 2.98
N ALA A 26 8.60 3.61 3.51
CA ALA A 26 8.62 4.23 4.83
C ALA A 26 8.95 3.22 5.94
N VAL A 27 8.41 2.00 5.87
CA VAL A 27 8.75 0.94 6.84
C VAL A 27 10.21 0.49 6.70
N LEU A 28 10.70 0.31 5.47
CA LEU A 28 12.09 -0.08 5.24
C LEU A 28 13.09 1.00 5.72
N CYS A 29 12.69 2.27 5.68
CA CYS A 29 13.46 3.40 6.19
C CYS A 29 13.26 3.68 7.69
N SER A 30 12.62 2.78 8.46
CA SER A 30 12.36 2.98 9.90
C SER A 30 13.62 3.03 10.77
N TYR A 31 14.79 2.69 10.22
CA TYR A 31 16.05 2.65 10.97
C TYR A 31 17.14 3.54 10.34
N PRO A 32 18.08 4.05 11.16
CA PRO A 32 19.28 4.71 10.65
C PRO A 32 20.03 3.82 9.64
N PRO A 33 20.63 4.41 8.59
CA PRO A 33 20.82 5.85 8.35
C PRO A 33 19.65 6.53 7.61
N TYR A 34 18.61 5.78 7.23
CA TYR A 34 17.54 6.28 6.35
C TYR A 34 16.36 6.91 7.10
N TYR A 35 16.32 6.76 8.42
CA TYR A 35 15.27 7.34 9.25
C TYR A 35 15.41 8.86 9.36
N ASN A 36 14.30 9.57 9.19
CA ASN A 36 14.15 10.98 9.49
C ASN A 36 12.69 11.28 9.90
N ASP A 37 12.42 12.49 10.36
CA ASP A 37 11.07 12.88 10.82
C ASP A 37 10.00 12.76 9.72
N PHE A 38 10.39 12.94 8.46
CA PHE A 38 9.49 12.80 7.32
C PHE A 38 9.03 11.35 7.12
N ILE A 39 9.89 10.37 7.40
CA ILE A 39 9.51 8.94 7.38
C ILE A 39 8.40 8.68 8.40
N LEU A 40 8.46 9.27 9.60
CA LEU A 40 7.41 9.12 10.60
C LEU A 40 6.07 9.67 10.09
N VAL A 41 6.07 10.81 9.41
CA VAL A 41 4.85 11.39 8.81
C VAL A 41 4.27 10.46 7.75
N ILE A 42 5.10 9.90 6.87
CA ILE A 42 4.64 8.94 5.85
C ILE A 42 4.07 7.67 6.50
N GLN A 43 4.71 7.17 7.55
CA GLN A 43 4.24 6.01 8.29
C GLN A 43 2.86 6.26 8.92
N LEU A 44 2.63 7.45 9.48
CA LEU A 44 1.32 7.83 10.01
C LEU A 44 0.26 7.92 8.91
N LEU A 45 0.59 8.51 7.75
CA LEU A 45 -0.33 8.62 6.61
C LEU A 45 -0.68 7.26 5.99
N THR A 46 0.26 6.32 6.02
CA THR A 46 0.10 4.96 5.47
C THR A 46 -0.20 3.92 6.55
N PHE A 47 -0.53 4.36 7.78
CA PHE A 47 -0.67 3.50 8.96
C PHE A 47 -1.52 2.25 8.74
N PRO A 48 -2.71 2.33 8.11
CA PRO A 48 -3.56 1.15 7.88
C PRO A 48 -2.88 0.04 7.06
N VAL A 49 -1.95 0.42 6.18
CA VAL A 49 -1.22 -0.48 5.30
C VAL A 49 0.05 -0.99 5.97
N ILE A 50 0.67 -0.18 6.82
CA ILE A 50 1.97 -0.54 7.41
C ILE A 50 1.87 -1.23 8.77
N ILE A 51 0.70 -1.27 9.42
CA ILE A 51 0.54 -1.71 10.82
C ILE A 51 1.18 -3.08 11.11
N PHE A 52 1.00 -4.07 10.23
CA PHE A 52 1.58 -5.40 10.38
C PHE A 52 3.10 -5.39 10.17
N SER A 53 3.55 -4.70 9.12
CA SER A 53 4.98 -4.60 8.80
C SER A 53 5.76 -3.76 9.82
N PHE A 54 5.13 -2.77 10.44
CA PHE A 54 5.72 -1.95 11.48
C PHE A 54 5.99 -2.78 12.73
N GLY A 55 5.04 -3.63 13.14
CA GLY A 55 5.24 -4.57 14.24
C GLY A 55 6.38 -5.56 13.98
N ILE A 56 6.48 -6.09 12.74
CA ILE A 56 7.60 -6.96 12.33
C ILE A 56 8.93 -6.21 12.40
N MET A 57 8.97 -4.97 11.92
CA MET A 57 10.18 -4.16 11.85
C MET A 57 10.68 -3.75 13.25
N ILE A 58 9.76 -3.51 14.20
CA ILE A 58 10.10 -3.26 15.62
C ILE A 58 10.62 -4.53 16.29
N ALA A 59 10.02 -5.69 16.00
CA ALA A 59 10.46 -6.97 16.57
C ALA A 59 11.88 -7.35 16.12
N GLY A 60 12.34 -6.84 14.98
CA GLY A 60 13.70 -6.98 14.50
C GLY A 60 13.85 -6.51 13.06
N LYS A 61 15.09 -6.49 12.56
CA LYS A 61 15.41 -6.06 11.19
C LYS A 61 15.02 -7.09 10.10
N TYR A 62 13.78 -7.57 10.14
CA TYR A 62 13.24 -8.63 9.28
C TYR A 62 12.71 -8.08 7.95
N TYR A 63 13.59 -7.46 7.16
CA TYR A 63 13.21 -6.81 5.89
C TYR A 63 12.50 -7.75 4.91
N LEU A 64 12.92 -9.03 4.82
CA LEU A 64 12.28 -10.01 3.95
C LEU A 64 10.83 -10.30 4.37
N ALA A 65 10.59 -10.45 5.68
CA ALA A 65 9.24 -10.67 6.20
C ALA A 65 8.34 -9.43 5.95
N VAL A 66 8.90 -8.23 6.09
CA VAL A 66 8.22 -6.96 5.73
C VAL A 66 7.84 -6.94 4.25
N ILE A 67 8.74 -7.31 3.34
CA ILE A 67 8.44 -7.32 1.90
C ILE A 67 7.35 -8.34 1.58
N LEU A 68 7.41 -9.55 2.16
CA LEU A 68 6.41 -10.59 1.94
C LEU A 68 5.01 -10.16 2.42
N ILE A 69 4.90 -9.59 3.63
CA ILE A 69 3.61 -9.11 4.12
C ILE A 69 3.09 -7.94 3.28
N GLN A 70 3.97 -7.07 2.78
CA GLN A 70 3.58 -5.94 1.94
C GLN A 70 3.05 -6.37 0.57
N ILE A 71 3.53 -7.48 0.00
CA ILE A 71 2.92 -8.07 -1.22
C ILE A 71 1.49 -8.51 -0.94
N ILE A 72 1.24 -9.16 0.20
CA ILE A 72 -0.11 -9.61 0.58
C ILE A 72 -1.04 -8.40 0.79
N ILE A 73 -0.56 -7.38 1.52
CA ILE A 73 -1.32 -6.16 1.77
C ILE A 73 -1.59 -5.40 0.47
N PHE A 74 -0.62 -5.35 -0.45
CA PHE A 74 -0.80 -4.78 -1.78
C PHE A 74 -1.95 -5.45 -2.53
N LEU A 75 -1.97 -6.79 -2.59
CA LEU A 75 -3.02 -7.52 -3.28
C LEU A 75 -4.40 -7.26 -2.68
N ILE A 76 -4.50 -7.23 -1.34
CA ILE A 76 -5.76 -6.92 -0.63
C ILE A 76 -6.21 -5.49 -0.92
N PHE A 77 -5.32 -4.51 -0.73
CA PHE A 77 -5.65 -3.10 -0.91
C PHE A 77 -6.00 -2.77 -2.37
N TRP A 78 -5.27 -3.37 -3.31
CA TRP A 78 -5.57 -3.28 -4.73
C TRP A 78 -6.95 -3.84 -5.06
N TYR A 79 -7.27 -5.05 -4.57
CA TYR A 79 -8.58 -5.65 -4.80
C TYR A 79 -9.72 -4.78 -4.25
N ILE A 80 -9.56 -4.21 -3.05
CA ILE A 80 -10.52 -3.26 -2.47
C ILE A 80 -10.66 -2.02 -3.36
N CYS A 81 -9.56 -1.41 -3.78
CA CYS A 81 -9.57 -0.26 -4.70
C CYS A 81 -10.29 -0.57 -6.01
N TYR A 82 -10.01 -1.74 -6.60
CA TYR A 82 -10.67 -2.20 -7.82
C TYR A 82 -12.18 -2.33 -7.65
N GLN A 83 -12.63 -2.97 -6.56
CA GLN A 83 -14.06 -3.14 -6.25
C GLN A 83 -14.78 -1.81 -5.99
N LEU A 84 -14.11 -0.84 -5.35
CA LEU A 84 -14.68 0.49 -5.16
C LEU A 84 -14.78 1.26 -6.49
N MET A 85 -13.74 1.18 -7.32
CA MET A 85 -13.71 1.87 -8.61
C MET A 85 -14.71 1.30 -9.61
N ILE A 86 -14.83 -0.03 -9.73
CA ILE A 86 -15.78 -0.64 -10.65
C ILE A 86 -17.22 -0.24 -10.29
N LYS A 87 -17.58 -0.24 -8.99
CA LYS A 87 -18.90 0.21 -8.52
C LYS A 87 -19.15 1.68 -8.87
N ARG A 88 -18.14 2.55 -8.71
CA ARG A 88 -18.27 3.99 -9.05
C ARG A 88 -18.40 4.22 -10.55
N TYR A 89 -17.67 3.49 -11.38
CA TYR A 89 -17.78 3.64 -12.82
C TYR A 89 -19.07 3.06 -13.38
N LEU A 90 -19.58 1.96 -12.82
CA LEU A 90 -20.87 1.41 -13.21
C LEU A 90 -22.06 2.28 -12.77
N LYS A 91 -21.96 2.98 -11.62
CA LYS A 91 -23.00 3.92 -11.18
C LYS A 91 -23.03 5.24 -11.98
N LYS A 92 -21.97 5.53 -12.74
CA LYS A 92 -21.85 6.74 -13.58
C LYS A 92 -22.24 6.51 -15.04
N VAL A 93 -22.52 5.27 -15.45
CA VAL A 93 -23.00 4.87 -16.78
C VAL A 93 -24.49 4.61 -16.67
#